data_AF-A0A1I2M9B1-F1
#
_entry.id   AF-A0A1I2M9B1-F1
#
_cell.length_a   1.000
_cell.length_b   1.000
_cell.length_c   1.000
_cell.angle_alpha   90.00
_cell.angle_beta   90.00
_cell.angle_gamma   90.00
#
_symmetry.space_group_name_H-M   'P 1'
#
loop_
_entity.id
_entity.type
_entity.pdbx_description
1 polymer ?
#
loop_
_entity_poly.entity_id
_entity_poly.type
_entity_poly.pdbx_seq_one_letter_code
_entity_poly.pdbx_strand_id
1 'polypeptide(L)'
;MKEMTEQQVLYKLAALCSAAEHCSWEMLEKMRRWGIPDDAQARIMEYLTREKYVDDSRYCRFFVNDKLKYNGWGRRKIEQALYQKHIGRDLSDPVFDAVEDEQYLETLRPMAQRKWKSIKAGSDYERSMKLIRWAMGRGYSLDLIRKCIDNLSDIDL
;
A
#
# COMPACT_ATOMS: atom_id res chain seq x y z
N MET A 1 -21.74 -7.75 -26.05
CA MET A 1 -21.19 -8.36 -24.82
C MET A 1 -22.24 -9.31 -24.28
N LYS A 2 -21.86 -10.51 -23.85
CA LYS A 2 -22.82 -11.45 -23.23
C LYS A 2 -23.16 -10.88 -21.86
N GLU A 3 -24.42 -10.56 -21.61
CA GLU A 3 -24.87 -10.10 -20.29
C GLU A 3 -24.54 -11.19 -19.26
N MET A 4 -23.80 -10.81 -18.22
CA MET A 4 -23.49 -11.72 -17.12
C MET A 4 -24.66 -11.68 -16.14
N THR A 5 -25.13 -12.84 -15.72
CA THR A 5 -26.15 -12.91 -14.66
C THR A 5 -25.55 -12.51 -13.31
N GLU A 6 -26.38 -12.03 -12.38
CA GLU A 6 -25.95 -11.68 -11.02
C GLU A 6 -25.18 -12.84 -10.34
N GLN A 7 -25.66 -14.07 -10.52
CA GLN A 7 -25.01 -15.27 -9.99
C GLN A 7 -23.63 -15.52 -10.62
N GLN A 8 -23.47 -15.29 -11.93
CA GLN A 8 -22.16 -15.42 -12.59
C GLN A 8 -21.17 -14.36 -12.13
N VAL A 9 -21.64 -13.13 -11.91
CA VAL A 9 -20.83 -12.03 -11.37
C VAL A 9 -20.37 -12.37 -9.95
N LEU A 10 -21.30 -12.85 -9.11
CA LEU A 10 -20.99 -13.23 -7.74
C LEU A 10 -19.92 -14.33 -7.67
N TYR A 11 -20.10 -15.43 -8.41
CA TYR A 11 -19.11 -16.51 -8.45
C TYR A 11 -17.74 -16.01 -8.91
N LYS A 12 -17.70 -15.12 -9.91
CA LYS A 12 -16.45 -14.55 -10.41
C LYS A 12 -15.76 -13.67 -9.37
N LEU A 13 -16.49 -12.83 -8.65
CA LEU A 13 -15.92 -11.97 -7.61
C LEU A 13 -15.47 -12.77 -6.39
N ALA A 14 -16.26 -13.76 -5.96
CA ALA A 14 -15.89 -14.67 -4.88
C ALA A 14 -14.60 -15.43 -5.22
N ALA A 15 -14.47 -15.94 -6.46
CA ALA A 15 -13.25 -16.60 -6.91
C ALA A 15 -12.02 -15.67 -6.88
N LEU A 16 -12.18 -14.39 -7.22
CA LEU A 16 -11.12 -13.39 -7.10
C LEU A 16 -10.73 -13.17 -5.63
N CYS A 17 -11.71 -12.94 -4.75
CA CYS A 17 -11.50 -12.72 -3.32
C CYS A 17 -10.87 -13.93 -2.60
N SER A 18 -11.15 -15.14 -3.08
CA SER A 18 -10.50 -16.36 -2.58
C SER A 18 -9.03 -16.48 -3.00
N ALA A 19 -8.66 -15.89 -4.14
CA ALA A 19 -7.30 -15.96 -4.67
C ALA A 19 -6.40 -14.84 -4.14
N ALA A 20 -6.97 -13.66 -3.86
CA ALA A 20 -6.25 -12.51 -3.34
C ALA A 20 -7.18 -11.58 -2.56
N GLU A 21 -6.60 -10.82 -1.62
CA GLU A 21 -7.34 -9.79 -0.89
C GLU A 21 -7.79 -8.67 -1.83
N HIS A 22 -9.06 -8.29 -1.68
CA HIS A 22 -9.71 -7.26 -2.47
C HIS A 22 -10.54 -6.35 -1.58
N CYS A 23 -10.51 -5.04 -1.85
CA CYS A 23 -11.34 -4.08 -1.13
C CYS A 23 -12.70 -3.85 -1.82
N SER A 24 -13.64 -3.29 -1.08
CA SER A 24 -15.01 -2.98 -1.55
C SER A 24 -14.98 -2.14 -2.82
N TRP A 25 -14.11 -1.13 -2.87
CA TRP A 25 -13.99 -0.25 -4.03
C TRP A 25 -13.54 -1.00 -5.29
N GLU A 26 -12.60 -1.94 -5.18
CA GLU A 26 -12.13 -2.73 -6.32
C GLU A 26 -13.26 -3.61 -6.89
N MET A 27 -14.09 -4.18 -6.02
CA MET A 27 -15.21 -5.03 -6.44
C MET A 27 -16.31 -4.21 -7.11
N LEU A 28 -16.69 -3.07 -6.52
CA LEU A 28 -17.63 -2.13 -7.12
C LEU A 28 -17.15 -1.62 -8.48
N GLU A 29 -15.87 -1.25 -8.58
CA GLU A 29 -15.28 -0.78 -9.84
C GLU A 29 -15.27 -1.86 -10.93
N LYS A 30 -15.03 -3.13 -10.57
CA LYS A 30 -15.17 -4.24 -11.51
C LYS A 30 -16.60 -4.41 -12.00
N MET A 31 -17.57 -4.37 -11.09
CA MET A 31 -18.99 -4.51 -11.45
C MET A 31 -19.49 -3.35 -12.33
N ARG A 32 -19.09 -2.11 -12.03
CA ARG A 32 -19.38 -0.94 -12.89
C ARG A 32 -18.84 -1.15 -14.30
N ARG A 33 -17.59 -1.63 -14.44
CA ARG A 33 -16.98 -1.92 -15.75
C ARG A 33 -17.66 -3.07 -16.49
N TRP A 34 -18.30 -4.00 -15.76
CA TRP A 34 -19.10 -5.07 -16.35
C TRP A 34 -20.54 -4.65 -16.67
N GLY A 35 -20.91 -3.40 -16.38
CA GLY A 35 -22.24 -2.87 -16.66
C GLY A 35 -23.32 -3.43 -15.74
N ILE A 36 -22.95 -3.85 -14.52
CA ILE A 36 -23.91 -4.39 -13.56
C ILE A 36 -24.73 -3.25 -12.95
N PRO A 37 -26.07 -3.32 -12.94
CA PRO A 37 -26.93 -2.31 -12.32
C PRO A 37 -26.62 -2.10 -10.83
N ASP A 38 -26.81 -0.88 -10.32
CA ASP A 38 -26.43 -0.52 -8.94
C ASP A 38 -27.20 -1.31 -7.87
N ASP A 39 -28.46 -1.68 -8.13
CA ASP A 39 -29.25 -2.52 -7.23
C ASP A 39 -28.68 -3.95 -7.12
N ALA A 40 -28.20 -4.51 -8.23
CA ALA A 40 -27.51 -5.79 -8.26
C ALA A 40 -26.13 -5.71 -7.61
N GLN A 41 -25.39 -4.63 -7.83
CA GLN A 41 -24.11 -4.38 -7.15
C GLN A 41 -24.28 -4.38 -5.63
N ALA A 42 -25.33 -3.73 -5.11
CA ALA A 42 -25.62 -3.68 -3.68
C ALA A 42 -25.86 -5.08 -3.08
N ARG A 43 -26.71 -5.91 -3.73
CA ARG A 43 -26.97 -7.28 -3.30
C ARG A 43 -25.72 -8.16 -3.33
N ILE A 44 -24.92 -8.05 -4.38
CA ILE A 44 -23.66 -8.79 -4.51
C ILE A 44 -22.67 -8.36 -3.41
N MET A 45 -22.49 -7.06 -3.18
CA MET A 45 -21.60 -6.57 -2.13
C MET A 45 -22.03 -6.98 -0.73
N GLU A 46 -23.34 -6.97 -0.46
CA GLU A 46 -23.89 -7.46 0.80
C GLU A 46 -23.49 -8.92 1.03
N TYR A 47 -23.67 -9.78 0.02
CA TYR A 47 -23.24 -11.17 0.10
C TYR A 47 -21.72 -11.30 0.32
N LEU A 48 -20.91 -10.62 -0.50
CA LEU A 48 -19.44 -10.72 -0.40
C LEU A 48 -18.92 -10.26 0.97
N THR A 49 -19.55 -9.24 1.55
CA THR A 49 -19.17 -8.72 2.88
C THR A 49 -19.65 -9.66 3.99
N ARG A 50 -20.89 -10.15 3.90
CA ARG A 50 -21.48 -11.08 4.88
C ARG A 50 -20.69 -12.39 4.96
N GLU A 51 -20.34 -12.94 3.81
CA GLU A 51 -19.54 -14.17 3.70
C GLU A 51 -18.03 -13.93 3.84
N LYS A 52 -17.61 -12.70 4.21
CA LYS A 52 -16.21 -12.33 4.48
C LYS A 52 -15.24 -12.51 3.31
N TYR A 53 -15.75 -12.55 2.08
CA TYR A 53 -14.93 -12.42 0.87
C TYR A 53 -14.31 -11.03 0.79
N VAL A 54 -15.08 -9.99 1.11
CA VAL A 54 -14.59 -8.61 1.19
C VAL A 54 -14.58 -8.15 2.63
N ASP A 55 -13.43 -7.65 3.08
CA ASP A 55 -13.25 -7.04 4.39
C ASP A 55 -12.16 -5.95 4.28
N ASP A 56 -12.57 -4.68 4.31
CA ASP A 56 -11.67 -3.54 4.07
C ASP A 56 -10.63 -3.37 5.19
N SER A 57 -10.96 -3.77 6.43
CA SER A 57 -9.98 -3.76 7.54
C SER A 57 -8.92 -4.83 7.31
N ARG A 58 -9.33 -6.04 6.91
CA ARG A 58 -8.39 -7.11 6.55
C ARG A 58 -7.52 -6.68 5.37
N TYR A 59 -8.13 -6.18 4.30
CA TYR A 59 -7.42 -5.67 3.13
C TYR A 59 -6.38 -4.62 3.51
N CYS A 60 -6.75 -3.62 4.32
CA CYS A 60 -5.85 -2.56 4.74
C CYS A 60 -4.59 -3.10 5.43
N ARG A 61 -4.74 -4.05 6.35
CA ARG A 61 -3.59 -4.69 7.04
C ARG A 61 -2.66 -5.41 6.08
N PHE A 62 -3.21 -6.23 5.19
CA PHE A 62 -2.41 -6.93 4.18
C PHE A 62 -1.72 -5.96 3.23
N PHE A 63 -2.44 -4.94 2.76
CA PHE A 63 -1.91 -3.94 1.84
C PHE A 63 -0.75 -3.15 2.44
N VAL A 64 -0.87 -2.70 3.69
CA VAL A 64 0.20 -1.97 4.39
C VAL A 64 1.44 -2.85 4.53
N ASN A 65 1.28 -4.08 5.04
CA ASN A 65 2.39 -5.01 5.22
C ASN A 65 3.08 -5.37 3.91
N ASP A 66 2.30 -5.62 2.85
CA ASP A 66 2.82 -5.92 1.51
C ASP A 66 3.64 -4.76 0.95
N LYS A 67 3.09 -3.53 0.97
CA LYS A 67 3.76 -2.37 0.40
C LYS A 67 4.98 -1.92 1.20
N LEU A 68 4.95 -2.12 2.52
CA LEU A 68 6.12 -1.90 3.35
C LEU A 68 7.19 -2.93 3.00
N LYS A 69 6.91 -4.23 3.15
CA LYS A 69 7.92 -5.29 3.08
C LYS A 69 8.46 -5.54 1.68
N TYR A 70 7.59 -5.59 0.67
CA TYR A 70 7.99 -6.01 -0.68
C TYR A 70 8.21 -4.84 -1.63
N ASN A 71 7.43 -3.77 -1.49
CA ASN A 71 7.61 -2.58 -2.34
C ASN A 71 8.57 -1.54 -1.73
N GLY A 72 8.85 -1.64 -0.42
CA GLY A 72 9.70 -0.71 0.31
C GLY A 72 9.14 0.70 0.35
N TRP A 73 7.82 0.84 0.47
CA TRP A 73 7.15 2.13 0.59
C TRP A 73 7.10 2.58 2.05
N GLY A 74 7.27 3.88 2.27
CA GLY A 74 7.00 4.50 3.57
C GLY A 74 5.52 4.87 3.71
N ARG A 75 5.10 5.13 4.96
CA ARG A 75 3.70 5.43 5.36
C ARG A 75 2.95 6.33 4.38
N ARG A 76 3.49 7.49 4.03
CA ARG A 76 2.80 8.49 3.17
C ARG A 76 2.40 7.93 1.80
N LYS A 77 3.24 7.08 1.21
CA LYS A 77 2.97 6.51 -0.11
C LYS A 77 1.90 5.42 -0.03
N ILE A 78 1.92 4.64 1.05
CA ILE A 78 0.90 3.63 1.32
C ILE A 78 -0.45 4.30 1.60
N GLU A 79 -0.48 5.35 2.43
CA GLU A 79 -1.68 6.17 2.70
C GLU A 79 -2.29 6.71 1.41
N GLN A 80 -1.47 7.28 0.51
CA GLN A 80 -1.96 7.80 -0.76
C GLN A 80 -2.59 6.70 -1.64
N ALA A 81 -2.01 5.49 -1.64
CA ALA A 81 -2.53 4.37 -2.40
C ALA A 81 -3.82 3.79 -1.79
N LEU A 82 -3.92 3.74 -0.45
CA LEU A 82 -5.15 3.37 0.27
C LEU A 82 -6.26 4.40 0.02
N TYR A 83 -5.94 5.69 0.02
CA TYR A 83 -6.89 6.76 -0.30
C TYR A 83 -7.48 6.60 -1.71
N GLN A 84 -6.66 6.28 -2.71
CA GLN A 84 -7.13 5.99 -4.07
C GLN A 84 -8.06 4.78 -4.16
N LYS A 85 -7.98 3.88 -3.17
CA LYS A 85 -8.86 2.72 -3.02
C LYS A 85 -10.05 2.97 -2.09
N HIS A 86 -10.26 4.22 -1.70
CA HIS A 86 -11.33 4.65 -0.78
C HIS A 86 -11.27 3.95 0.59
N ILE A 87 -10.08 3.57 1.05
CA ILE A 87 -9.87 3.13 2.43
C ILE A 87 -9.62 4.35 3.30
N GLY A 88 -10.51 4.56 4.26
CA GLY A 88 -10.48 5.70 5.16
C GLY A 88 -9.40 5.60 6.24
N ARG A 89 -9.11 6.76 6.86
CA ARG A 89 -8.12 6.89 7.94
C ARG A 89 -8.51 6.15 9.20
N ASP A 90 -9.81 6.03 9.46
CA ASP A 90 -10.39 5.22 10.52
C ASP A 90 -9.92 3.75 10.46
N LEU A 91 -9.72 3.21 9.25
CA LEU A 91 -9.16 1.88 9.06
C LEU A 91 -7.64 1.87 8.98
N SER A 92 -7.03 2.87 8.35
CA SER A 92 -5.58 2.84 8.06
C SER A 92 -4.71 3.29 9.22
N ASP A 93 -5.12 4.31 9.98
CA ASP A 93 -4.30 4.90 11.04
C ASP A 93 -3.96 3.86 12.13
N PRO A 94 -4.91 3.05 12.63
CA PRO A 94 -4.59 2.00 13.61
C PRO A 94 -3.59 0.96 13.09
N VAL A 95 -3.58 0.70 11.77
CA VAL A 95 -2.64 -0.24 11.16
C VAL A 95 -1.25 0.38 11.11
N PHE A 96 -1.13 1.64 10.72
CA PHE A 96 0.17 2.34 10.70
C PHE A 96 0.74 2.57 12.09
N ASP A 97 -0.11 2.90 13.06
CA ASP A 97 0.34 3.17 14.43
C ASP A 97 0.81 1.89 15.14
N ALA A 98 0.43 0.71 14.65
CA ALA A 98 0.97 -0.58 15.09
C ALA A 98 2.29 -0.97 14.38
N VAL A 99 2.74 -0.20 13.38
CA VAL A 99 4.01 -0.45 12.70
C VAL A 99 5.10 0.38 13.37
N GLU A 100 5.99 -0.31 14.07
CA GLU A 100 7.17 0.29 14.67
C GLU A 100 8.09 0.93 13.62
N ASP A 101 8.70 2.06 13.99
CA ASP A 101 9.71 2.78 13.19
C ASP A 101 10.80 1.84 12.66
N GLU A 102 11.22 0.87 13.46
CA GLU A 102 12.29 -0.06 13.09
C GLU A 102 11.93 -0.92 11.88
N GLN A 103 10.65 -1.30 11.71
CA GLN A 103 10.21 -2.05 10.53
C GLN A 103 10.37 -1.25 9.23
N TYR A 104 10.13 0.07 9.30
CA TYR A 104 10.43 0.96 8.18
C TYR A 104 11.94 1.08 7.94
N LEU A 105 12.74 1.16 8.99
CA LEU A 105 14.19 1.30 8.90
C LEU A 105 14.87 0.03 8.36
N GLU A 106 14.44 -1.16 8.77
CA GLU A 106 14.89 -2.45 8.23
C GLU A 106 14.74 -2.51 6.71
N THR A 107 13.66 -1.91 6.18
CA THR A 107 13.41 -1.85 4.75
C THR A 107 14.16 -0.69 4.07
N LEU A 108 14.23 0.48 4.71
CA LEU A 108 14.86 1.67 4.14
C LEU A 108 16.39 1.56 4.05
N ARG A 109 17.06 1.14 5.13
CA ARG A 109 18.53 1.08 5.24
C ARG A 109 19.20 0.37 4.06
N PRO A 110 18.87 -0.89 3.70
CA PRO A 110 19.55 -1.57 2.60
C PRO A 110 19.30 -0.89 1.25
N MET A 111 18.11 -0.31 1.03
CA MET A 111 17.84 0.43 -0.21
C MET A 111 18.59 1.77 -0.24
N ALA A 112 18.65 2.47 0.88
CA ALA A 112 19.36 3.73 1.03
C ALA A 112 20.86 3.54 0.81
N GLN A 113 21.46 2.48 1.35
CA GLN A 113 22.87 2.14 1.15
C GLN A 113 23.18 1.88 -0.33
N ARG A 114 22.34 1.10 -1.02
CA ARG A 114 22.47 0.88 -2.48
C ARG A 114 22.31 2.19 -3.25
N LYS A 115 21.33 3.01 -2.85
CA LYS A 115 21.09 4.30 -3.49
C LYS A 115 22.27 5.26 -3.29
N TRP A 116 22.83 5.33 -2.09
CA TRP A 116 23.99 6.14 -1.73
C TRP A 116 25.12 5.91 -2.73
N LYS A 117 25.55 4.66 -2.90
CA LYS A 117 26.60 4.24 -3.85
C LYS A 117 26.34 4.70 -5.30
N SER A 118 25.07 4.81 -5.71
CA SER A 118 24.69 5.25 -7.06
C SER A 118 24.62 6.77 -7.26
N ILE A 119 24.57 7.57 -6.19
CA ILE A 119 24.41 9.03 -6.28
C ILE A 119 25.75 9.67 -6.65
N LYS A 120 25.75 10.41 -7.76
CA LYS A 120 26.83 11.35 -8.13
C LYS A 120 26.58 12.70 -7.46
N ALA A 121 27.54 13.20 -6.71
CA ALA A 121 27.48 14.47 -6.00
C ALA A 121 28.90 15.04 -5.82
N GLY A 122 29.01 16.36 -5.68
CA GLY A 122 30.28 17.05 -5.41
C GLY A 122 30.65 17.09 -3.92
N SER A 123 29.72 16.73 -3.02
CA SER A 123 29.94 16.64 -1.58
C SER A 123 28.97 15.67 -0.92
N ASP A 124 29.29 15.22 0.30
CA ASP A 124 28.39 14.37 1.09
C ASP A 124 27.09 15.09 1.46
N TYR A 125 27.14 16.40 1.70
CA TYR A 125 25.94 17.21 1.91
C TYR A 125 24.99 17.14 0.71
N GLU A 126 25.51 17.35 -0.51
CA GLU A 126 24.72 17.26 -1.73
C GLU A 126 24.19 15.83 -1.93
N ARG A 127 25.00 14.82 -1.61
CA ARG A 127 24.61 13.39 -1.69
C ARG A 127 23.46 13.07 -0.73
N SER A 128 23.54 13.53 0.52
CA SER A 128 22.50 13.40 1.54
C SER A 128 21.20 14.08 1.11
N MET A 129 21.27 15.29 0.56
CA MET A 129 20.08 15.97 0.03
C MET A 129 19.40 15.20 -1.12
N LYS A 130 20.19 14.60 -2.01
CA LYS A 130 19.65 13.74 -3.09
C LYS A 130 19.04 12.45 -2.53
N LEU A 131 19.65 11.84 -1.51
CA LEU A 131 19.12 10.65 -0.85
C LEU A 131 17.80 10.95 -0.12
N ILE A 132 17.73 12.06 0.61
CA ILE A 132 16.51 12.52 1.31
C ILE A 132 15.37 12.68 0.31
N ARG A 133 15.60 13.41 -0.79
CA ARG A 133 14.58 13.61 -1.84
C ARG A 133 14.09 12.28 -2.42
N TRP A 134 15.01 11.35 -2.66
CA TRP A 134 14.66 10.02 -3.16
C TRP A 134 13.82 9.22 -2.16
N ALA A 135 14.18 9.23 -0.87
CA ALA A 135 13.45 8.49 0.16
C ALA A 135 12.07 9.12 0.46
N MET A 136 11.97 10.45 0.43
CA MET A 136 10.68 11.15 0.51
C MET A 136 9.75 10.76 -0.65
N GLY A 137 10.28 10.65 -1.88
CA GLY A 137 9.52 10.16 -3.03
C GLY A 137 9.05 8.69 -2.91
N ARG A 138 9.61 7.95 -1.95
CA ARG A 138 9.16 6.59 -1.58
C ARG A 138 8.19 6.58 -0.39
N GLY A 139 7.88 7.74 0.19
CA GLY A 139 6.87 7.91 1.24
C GLY A 139 7.42 7.89 2.67
N TYR A 140 8.74 7.89 2.86
CA TYR A 140 9.32 7.92 4.20
C TYR A 140 9.28 9.34 4.78
N SER A 141 9.08 9.40 6.10
CA SER A 141 9.13 10.64 6.88
C SER A 141 10.58 11.13 7.03
N LEU A 142 10.76 12.43 7.28
CA LEU A 142 12.11 13.01 7.33
C LEU A 142 12.92 12.50 8.54
N ASP A 143 12.23 12.26 9.65
CA ASP A 143 12.71 11.63 10.88
C ASP A 143 13.30 10.23 10.62
N LEU A 144 12.55 9.31 9.99
CA LEU A 144 13.06 8.00 9.61
C LEU A 144 14.24 8.09 8.63
N ILE A 145 14.19 9.03 7.68
CA ILE A 145 15.27 9.24 6.73
C ILE A 145 16.56 9.70 7.44
N ARG A 146 16.45 10.63 8.40
CA ARG A 146 17.59 11.10 9.19
C ARG A 146 18.19 9.97 10.02
N LYS A 147 17.37 9.22 10.75
CA LYS A 147 17.80 7.99 11.47
C LYS A 147 18.55 7.03 10.55
N CYS A 148 18.13 6.89 9.29
CA CYS A 148 18.81 6.06 8.32
C CYS A 148 20.16 6.63 7.85
N ILE A 149 20.29 7.94 7.68
CA ILE A 149 21.52 8.59 7.20
C ILE A 149 22.59 8.61 8.30
N ASP A 150 22.21 8.89 9.55
CA ASP A 150 23.16 8.93 10.67
C ASP A 150 23.85 7.55 10.83
N ASN A 151 23.09 6.46 10.65
CA ASN A 151 23.65 5.10 10.62
C ASN A 151 24.57 4.83 9.41
N LEU A 152 24.40 5.53 8.28
CA LEU A 152 25.26 5.35 7.10
C LEU A 152 26.60 6.09 7.28
N SER A 153 26.60 7.27 7.90
CA SER A 153 27.83 8.00 8.22
C SER A 153 28.74 7.24 9.18
N ASP A 154 28.17 6.42 10.07
CA ASP A 154 28.93 5.58 11.00
C ASP A 154 29.57 4.35 10.32
N ILE A 155 29.10 3.94 9.13
CA ILE A 155 29.60 2.77 8.38
C ILE A 155 30.67 3.17 7.36
N ASP A 156 30.72 4.44 6.96
CA ASP A 156 31.70 4.99 6.02
C ASP A 156 32.97 5.56 6.73
N LEU A 157 33.18 5.25 8.02
CA LEU A 157 34.40 5.54 8.82
C LEU A 157 35.31 4.32 9.02
#